data_AF-A0A059LQR0-F1
#
_entry.id   AF-A0A059LQR0-F1
#
_cell.length_a   1.000
_cell.length_b   1.000
_cell.length_c   1.000
_cell.angle_alpha   90.00
_cell.angle_beta   90.00
_cell.angle_gamma   90.00
#
_symmetry.space_group_name_H-M   'P 1'
#
loop_
_entity.id
_entity.type
_entity.pdbx_description
1 polymer ?
#
loop_
_entity_poly.entity_id
_entity_poly.type
_entity_poly.pdbx_seq_one_letter_code
_entity_poly.pdbx_strand_id
1 'polypeptide(L)'
;MILNSRSTARVGGPTDTVERDDACAPALLAAGYRSGELTSAELLQFRSRSAEYLECRKHILTMWSQDMTKFLTLQHCLQAPSPITDPALMERAYAFLAKQGAINLGLLLGDPRVPFYASAPPPSEVDVGRELYRQLQQEDLRAVSEKRLRSHVGATLHIEKMDPYKGFIRERVKQYLEDFAVPSEYAEPAPLCQPAPRVLVLGAGPAGLWAALHLRRQGALVALLEARDEPG
;
A
#
# COMPACT_ATOMS: atom_id res chain seq x y z
N MET A 1 -14.37 63.56 29.38
CA MET A 1 -14.76 64.23 28.12
C MET A 1 -13.48 64.71 27.44
N ILE A 2 -13.16 64.16 26.25
CA ILE A 2 -12.33 64.71 25.15
C ILE A 2 -10.84 64.97 25.47
N LEU A 3 -9.91 64.04 25.15
CA LEU A 3 -9.21 63.74 23.87
C LEU A 3 -7.87 64.50 23.73
N ASN A 4 -6.77 63.76 23.59
CA ASN A 4 -5.48 64.28 23.17
C ASN A 4 -4.94 63.44 22.00
N SER A 5 -4.77 64.07 20.85
CA SER A 5 -4.47 63.45 19.56
C SER A 5 -2.95 63.47 19.32
N ARG A 6 -2.30 62.29 19.27
CA ARG A 6 -0.93 62.15 18.80
C ARG A 6 -0.93 61.73 17.32
N SER A 7 -0.52 62.66 16.47
CA SER A 7 -0.10 62.40 15.09
C SER A 7 1.37 61.98 15.11
N THR A 8 1.68 60.80 14.58
CA THR A 8 3.05 60.39 14.25
C THR A 8 3.08 59.89 12.81
N ALA A 9 3.97 60.51 12.03
CA ALA A 9 4.18 60.26 10.61
C ALA A 9 4.65 58.81 10.37
N ARG A 10 4.01 58.13 9.42
CA ARG A 10 4.54 56.89 8.82
C ARG A 10 5.52 57.28 7.72
N VAL A 11 6.79 56.95 7.92
CA VAL A 11 7.77 56.86 6.84
C VAL A 11 7.56 55.50 6.18
N GLY A 12 7.07 55.51 4.94
CA GLY A 12 6.96 54.32 4.11
C GLY A 12 8.32 53.96 3.51
N GLY A 13 8.82 52.77 3.80
CA GLY A 13 9.85 52.09 3.02
C GLY A 13 9.20 51.00 2.16
N PRO A 14 9.67 50.76 0.92
CA PRO A 14 9.11 49.74 0.06
C PRO A 14 9.53 48.36 0.58
N THR A 15 8.61 47.62 1.18
CA THR A 15 8.77 46.17 1.31
C THR A 15 8.48 45.59 -0.06
N ASP A 16 9.55 45.36 -0.83
CA ASP A 16 9.56 44.39 -1.93
C ASP A 16 9.06 43.06 -1.36
N THR A 17 7.76 42.83 -1.55
CA THR A 17 7.17 41.52 -1.40
C THR A 17 7.66 40.74 -2.61
N VAL A 18 8.69 39.93 -2.38
CA VAL A 18 9.06 38.88 -3.31
C VAL A 18 7.88 37.92 -3.36
N GLU A 19 6.94 38.18 -4.26
CA GLU A 19 6.04 37.17 -4.82
C GLU A 19 6.93 36.11 -5.46
N ARG A 20 7.33 35.11 -4.68
CA ARG A 20 7.82 33.85 -5.22
C ARG A 20 6.59 33.11 -5.71
N ASP A 21 6.50 32.98 -7.04
CA ASP A 21 5.55 32.13 -7.74
C ASP A 21 5.40 30.77 -7.04
N ASP A 22 4.35 30.66 -6.23
CA ASP A 22 4.06 29.50 -5.41
C ASP A 22 3.10 28.58 -6.17
N ALA A 23 3.47 28.21 -7.41
CA ALA A 23 2.71 27.27 -8.24
C ALA A 23 2.46 25.90 -7.55
N CYS A 24 3.18 25.63 -6.46
CA CYS A 24 3.10 24.43 -5.65
C CYS A 24 2.27 24.58 -4.35
N ALA A 25 1.97 25.81 -3.91
CA ALA A 25 1.17 26.06 -2.71
C ALA A 25 -0.22 25.39 -2.73
N PRO A 26 -0.93 25.27 -3.88
CA PRO A 26 -2.22 24.59 -3.93
C PRO A 26 -2.14 23.10 -3.55
N ALA A 27 -1.09 22.39 -3.97
CA ALA A 27 -0.92 20.96 -3.69
C ALA A 27 -0.66 20.69 -2.20
N LEU A 28 0.19 21.52 -1.59
CA LEU A 28 0.47 21.48 -0.16
C LEU A 28 -0.79 21.78 0.66
N LEU A 29 -1.52 22.84 0.30
CA LEU A 29 -2.73 23.25 1.01
C LEU A 29 -3.84 22.19 0.89
N ALA A 30 -4.04 21.63 -0.31
CA ALA A 30 -5.01 20.55 -0.54
C ALA A 30 -4.69 19.29 0.28
N ALA A 31 -3.41 19.02 0.53
CA ALA A 31 -2.96 17.93 1.39
C ALA A 31 -2.91 18.30 2.89
N GLY A 32 -3.28 19.52 3.27
CA GLY A 32 -3.28 19.99 4.67
C GLY A 32 -1.91 20.38 5.23
N TYR A 33 -0.92 20.61 4.37
CA TYR A 33 0.44 21.01 4.76
C TYR A 33 0.69 22.51 4.54
N ARG A 34 1.51 23.10 5.40
CA ARG A 34 2.02 24.47 5.25
C ARG A 34 3.38 24.44 4.57
N SER A 35 3.64 25.33 3.61
CA SER A 35 4.85 25.31 2.78
C SER A 35 6.16 25.31 3.57
N GLY A 36 6.26 26.13 4.62
CA GLY A 36 7.48 26.32 5.41
C GLY A 36 7.51 25.67 6.79
N GLU A 37 6.43 25.02 7.23
CA GLU A 37 6.32 24.49 8.59
C GLU A 37 6.22 22.96 8.61
N LEU A 38 6.90 22.38 9.59
CA LEU A 38 6.82 20.95 9.90
C LEU A 38 5.74 20.71 10.95
N THR A 39 4.92 19.70 10.71
CA THR A 39 4.03 19.12 11.72
C THR A 39 4.84 18.41 12.81
N SER A 40 4.21 18.15 13.96
CA SER A 40 4.85 17.39 15.05
C SER A 40 5.32 16.01 14.60
N ALA A 41 4.55 15.33 13.74
CA ALA A 41 4.92 14.02 13.19
C ALA A 41 6.16 14.09 12.28
N GLU A 42 6.30 15.16 11.50
CA GLU A 42 7.49 15.39 10.65
C GLU A 42 8.71 15.73 11.49
N LEU A 43 8.55 16.56 12.53
CA LEU A 43 9.63 16.90 13.44
C LEU A 43 10.23 15.66 14.13
N LEU A 44 9.42 14.64 14.42
CA LEU A 44 9.94 13.41 15.01
C LEU A 44 10.89 12.64 14.07
N GLN A 45 10.76 12.79 12.75
CA GLN A 45 11.52 11.99 11.77
C GLN A 45 12.57 12.76 10.99
N PHE A 46 12.36 14.07 10.79
CA PHE A 46 13.13 14.88 9.85
C PHE A 46 13.74 16.16 10.47
N ARG A 47 13.70 16.31 11.81
CA ARG A 47 14.21 17.51 12.49
C ARG A 47 15.64 17.90 12.10
N SER A 48 16.54 16.92 11.94
CA SER A 48 17.95 17.19 11.60
C SER A 48 18.16 17.62 10.14
N ARG A 49 17.19 17.36 9.25
CA ARG A 49 17.29 17.64 7.80
C ARG A 49 15.98 18.29 7.30
N SER A 50 15.48 19.26 8.05
CA SER A 50 14.17 19.87 7.83
C SER A 50 14.04 20.52 6.46
N ALA A 51 15.03 21.34 6.07
CA ALA A 51 15.00 22.05 4.78
C ALA A 51 14.95 21.09 3.58
N GLU A 52 15.83 20.07 3.57
CA GLU A 52 15.86 19.09 2.49
C GLU A 52 14.57 18.26 2.43
N TYR A 53 14.02 17.88 3.60
CA TYR A 53 12.74 17.19 3.66
C TYR A 53 11.57 18.05 3.15
N LEU A 54 11.54 19.35 3.48
CA LEU A 54 10.49 20.25 2.98
C LEU A 54 10.47 20.31 1.46
N GLU A 55 11.65 20.33 0.83
CA GLU A 55 11.77 20.25 -0.64
C GLU A 55 11.29 18.88 -1.16
N CYS A 56 11.63 17.75 -0.51
CA CYS A 56 11.15 16.42 -0.90
C CYS A 56 9.62 16.38 -0.86
N ARG A 57 9.05 16.87 0.25
CA ARG A 57 7.60 16.92 0.47
C ARG A 57 6.91 17.76 -0.58
N LYS A 58 7.43 18.96 -0.85
CA LYS A 58 6.93 19.87 -1.88
C LYS A 58 6.93 19.18 -3.25
N HIS A 59 8.04 18.55 -3.62
CA HIS A 59 8.21 17.86 -4.88
C HIS A 59 7.23 16.69 -5.05
N ILE A 60 7.14 15.80 -4.05
CA ILE A 60 6.24 14.64 -4.06
C ILE A 60 4.77 15.06 -4.13
N LEU A 61 4.35 16.04 -3.33
CA LEU A 61 2.96 16.52 -3.32
C LEU A 61 2.58 17.21 -4.64
N THR A 62 3.53 17.91 -5.27
CA THR A 62 3.33 18.47 -6.61
C THR A 62 3.03 17.36 -7.61
N MET A 63 3.86 16.31 -7.66
CA MET A 63 3.63 15.18 -8.57
C MET A 63 2.29 14.49 -8.30
N TRP A 64 1.96 14.28 -7.03
CA TRP A 64 0.67 13.71 -6.64
C TRP A 64 -0.52 14.55 -7.13
N SER A 65 -0.43 15.87 -7.00
CA SER A 65 -1.51 16.79 -7.41
C SER A 65 -1.76 16.85 -8.92
N GLN A 66 -0.82 16.38 -9.75
CA GLN A 66 -0.97 16.39 -11.21
C GLN A 66 -2.01 15.36 -11.68
N ASP A 67 -2.06 14.19 -11.03
CA ASP A 67 -3.01 13.13 -11.36
C ASP A 67 -3.28 12.26 -10.13
N MET A 68 -4.28 12.65 -9.33
CA MET A 68 -4.70 11.93 -8.12
C MET A 68 -5.52 10.67 -8.43
N THR A 69 -5.71 10.30 -9.70
CA THR A 69 -6.41 9.07 -10.10
C THR A 69 -5.47 7.88 -10.28
N LYS A 70 -4.16 8.12 -10.35
CA LYS A 70 -3.14 7.09 -10.57
C LYS A 70 -2.25 6.93 -9.35
N PHE A 71 -1.80 5.72 -9.08
CA PHE A 71 -0.85 5.47 -8.01
C PHE A 71 0.50 6.13 -8.32
N LEU A 72 0.92 7.09 -7.50
CA LEU A 72 2.23 7.72 -7.57
C LEU A 72 3.26 6.75 -7.00
N THR A 73 4.17 6.25 -7.82
CA THR A 73 5.22 5.32 -7.39
C THR A 73 6.46 6.06 -6.88
N LEU A 74 7.21 5.42 -5.98
CA LEU A 74 8.53 5.91 -5.56
C LEU A 74 9.48 6.05 -6.76
N GLN A 75 9.45 5.08 -7.68
CA GLN A 75 10.28 5.11 -8.87
C GLN A 75 10.01 6.35 -9.73
N HIS A 76 8.74 6.73 -9.91
CA HIS A 76 8.40 7.98 -10.60
C HIS A 76 9.03 9.17 -9.89
N CYS A 77 8.91 9.24 -8.55
CA CYS A 77 9.48 10.33 -7.77
C CYS A 77 11.01 10.43 -7.88
N LEU A 78 11.70 9.30 -7.97
CA LEU A 78 13.17 9.25 -8.11
C LEU A 78 13.65 9.58 -9.54
N GLN A 79 12.83 9.34 -10.55
CA GLN A 79 13.15 9.60 -11.96
C GLN A 79 12.85 11.04 -12.38
N ALA A 80 11.92 11.71 -11.70
CA ALA A 80 11.59 13.09 -11.98
C ALA A 80 12.75 14.05 -11.64
N PRO A 81 12.94 15.14 -12.40
CA PRO A 81 13.91 16.18 -12.05
C PRO A 81 13.61 16.75 -10.66
N SER A 82 14.52 16.52 -9.72
CA SER A 82 14.37 16.94 -8.32
C SER A 82 15.53 17.84 -7.91
N PRO A 83 15.30 18.89 -7.10
CA PRO A 83 16.37 19.70 -6.53
C PRO A 83 17.20 18.94 -5.46
N ILE A 84 16.83 17.70 -5.13
CA ILE A 84 17.42 16.91 -4.04
C ILE A 84 18.11 15.70 -4.65
N THR A 85 19.39 15.53 -4.30
CA THR A 85 20.22 14.45 -4.84
C THR A 85 20.18 13.18 -4.00
N ASP A 86 19.70 13.24 -2.75
CA ASP A 86 19.71 12.10 -1.83
C ASP A 86 18.49 11.19 -2.02
N PRO A 87 18.65 10.01 -2.66
CA PRO A 87 17.54 9.10 -2.91
C PRO A 87 16.99 8.47 -1.62
N ALA A 88 17.83 8.28 -0.58
CA ALA A 88 17.40 7.68 0.67
C ALA A 88 16.50 8.63 1.47
N LEU A 89 16.76 9.93 1.41
CA LEU A 89 15.86 10.94 1.98
C LEU A 89 14.53 10.99 1.23
N MET A 90 14.56 10.92 -0.11
CA MET A 90 13.35 10.87 -0.95
C MET A 90 12.49 9.65 -0.63
N GLU A 91 13.10 8.47 -0.52
CA GLU A 91 12.42 7.23 -0.15
C GLU A 91 11.75 7.34 1.22
N ARG A 92 12.47 7.85 2.22
CA ARG A 92 11.91 8.06 3.58
C ARG A 92 10.77 9.08 3.57
N ALA A 93 10.90 10.19 2.85
CA ALA A 93 9.87 11.21 2.74
C ALA A 93 8.61 10.65 2.06
N TYR A 94 8.78 9.94 0.94
CA TYR A 94 7.70 9.25 0.23
C TYR A 94 7.00 8.24 1.14
N ALA A 95 7.75 7.38 1.83
CA ALA A 95 7.20 6.38 2.74
C ALA A 95 6.42 7.04 3.89
N PHE A 96 6.94 8.14 4.44
CA PHE A 96 6.25 8.91 5.47
C PHE A 96 4.92 9.50 4.96
N LEU A 97 4.93 10.19 3.82
CA LEU A 97 3.73 10.82 3.25
C LEU A 97 2.68 9.77 2.89
N ALA A 98 3.09 8.65 2.30
CA ALA A 98 2.20 7.54 2.01
C ALA A 98 1.59 6.96 3.29
N LYS A 99 2.36 6.82 4.37
CA LYS A 99 1.88 6.31 5.66
C LYS A 99 0.86 7.26 6.32
N GLN A 100 1.08 8.57 6.20
CA GLN A 100 0.14 9.58 6.71
C GLN A 100 -1.12 9.74 5.84
N GLY A 101 -1.16 9.13 4.64
CA GLY A 101 -2.25 9.29 3.69
C GLY A 101 -2.22 10.62 2.93
N ALA A 102 -1.09 11.32 2.92
CA ALA A 102 -0.92 12.58 2.19
C ALA A 102 -0.82 12.40 0.67
N ILE A 103 -0.42 11.20 0.23
CA ILE A 103 -0.37 10.77 -1.17
C ILE A 103 -1.00 9.39 -1.29
N ASN A 104 -1.30 8.99 -2.53
CA ASN A 104 -1.88 7.68 -2.82
C ASN A 104 -3.17 7.44 -2.01
N LEU A 105 -4.01 8.47 -1.95
CA LEU A 105 -5.30 8.46 -1.26
C LEU A 105 -6.41 8.01 -2.21
N GLY A 106 -7.34 7.17 -1.72
CA GLY A 106 -8.53 6.78 -2.50
C GLY A 106 -8.31 5.60 -3.45
N LEU A 107 -9.20 5.42 -4.43
CA LEU A 107 -9.14 4.32 -5.40
C LEU A 107 -8.30 4.73 -6.60
N LEU A 108 -7.19 4.01 -6.85
CA LEU A 108 -6.15 4.46 -7.76
C LEU A 108 -5.86 3.43 -8.84
N LEU A 109 -5.73 3.92 -10.06
CA LEU A 109 -5.28 3.13 -11.19
C LEU A 109 -3.79 2.77 -11.02
N GLY A 110 -3.46 1.50 -11.24
CA GLY A 110 -2.08 1.02 -11.18
C GLY A 110 -1.53 0.83 -9.77
N ASP A 111 -2.38 0.81 -8.74
CA ASP A 111 -1.95 0.45 -7.38
C ASP A 111 -1.50 -1.02 -7.33
N PRO A 112 -0.21 -1.30 -7.07
CA PRO A 112 0.31 -2.66 -7.07
C PRO A 112 -0.12 -3.47 -5.84
N ARG A 113 -0.61 -2.81 -4.77
CA ARG A 113 -0.95 -3.43 -3.48
C ARG A 113 -2.44 -3.70 -3.35
N VAL A 114 -3.23 -2.97 -4.11
CA VAL A 114 -4.66 -3.18 -4.25
C VAL A 114 -4.97 -3.18 -5.75
N PRO A 115 -4.54 -4.23 -6.48
CA PRO A 115 -4.85 -4.32 -7.90
C PRO A 115 -6.36 -4.23 -8.08
N PHE A 116 -6.78 -3.48 -9.08
CA PHE A 116 -8.17 -3.46 -9.54
C PHE A 116 -8.45 -4.85 -10.15
N TYR A 117 -8.72 -5.83 -9.30
CA TYR A 117 -8.99 -7.19 -9.71
C TYR A 117 -10.43 -7.26 -10.23
N ALA A 118 -10.59 -7.21 -11.56
CA ALA A 118 -11.82 -7.70 -12.18
C ALA A 118 -12.00 -9.23 -11.96
N SER A 119 -10.96 -9.93 -11.51
CA SER A 119 -10.97 -11.27 -10.90
C SER A 119 -9.56 -11.56 -10.40
N ALA A 120 -9.39 -12.31 -9.32
CA ALA A 120 -8.08 -12.86 -8.99
C ALA A 120 -7.60 -13.70 -10.19
N PRO A 121 -6.32 -13.62 -10.60
CA PRO A 121 -5.84 -14.50 -11.66
C PRO A 121 -6.11 -15.96 -11.25
N PRO A 122 -6.50 -16.84 -12.19
CA PRO A 122 -6.71 -18.23 -11.87
C PRO A 122 -5.41 -18.79 -11.25
N PRO A 123 -5.52 -19.61 -10.20
CA PRO A 123 -4.36 -20.14 -9.48
C PRO A 123 -3.43 -20.89 -10.43
N SER A 124 -2.13 -20.62 -10.30
CA SER A 124 -1.09 -21.25 -11.11
C SER A 124 -0.88 -22.72 -10.73
N GLU A 125 -0.17 -23.50 -11.54
CA GLU A 125 0.24 -24.86 -11.16
C GLU A 125 1.09 -24.88 -9.89
N VAL A 126 1.84 -23.80 -9.60
CA VAL A 126 2.61 -23.66 -8.36
C VAL A 126 1.69 -23.54 -7.15
N ASP A 127 0.60 -22.78 -7.27
CA ASP A 127 -0.39 -22.61 -6.20
C ASP A 127 -1.15 -23.93 -5.94
N VAL A 128 -1.53 -24.64 -7.01
CA VAL A 128 -2.14 -25.98 -6.94
C VAL A 128 -1.17 -27.00 -6.33
N GLY A 129 0.10 -26.96 -6.73
CA GLY A 129 1.15 -27.82 -6.21
C GLY A 129 1.38 -27.60 -4.71
N ARG A 130 1.53 -26.34 -4.27
CA ARG A 130 1.72 -25.99 -2.86
C ARG A 130 0.57 -26.53 -1.99
N GLU A 131 -0.67 -26.27 -2.39
CA GLU A 131 -1.84 -26.77 -1.66
C GLU A 131 -1.91 -28.30 -1.68
N LEU A 132 -1.60 -28.95 -2.80
CA LEU A 132 -1.55 -30.42 -2.89
C LEU A 132 -0.54 -31.03 -1.91
N TYR A 133 0.70 -30.54 -1.88
CA TYR A 133 1.73 -31.06 -0.97
C TYR A 133 1.38 -30.78 0.50
N ARG A 134 0.76 -29.64 0.79
CA ARG A 134 0.24 -29.34 2.14
C ARG A 134 -0.77 -30.39 2.59
N GLN A 135 -1.68 -30.81 1.72
CA GLN A 135 -2.66 -31.87 2.02
C GLN A 135 -1.99 -33.24 2.17
N LEU A 136 -1.08 -33.59 1.26
CA LEU A 136 -0.32 -34.85 1.33
C LEU A 136 0.49 -35.01 2.63
N GLN A 137 0.96 -33.90 3.20
CA GLN A 137 1.67 -33.88 4.50
C GLN A 137 0.74 -33.97 5.71
N GLN A 138 -0.54 -33.59 5.57
CA GLN A 138 -1.50 -33.49 6.68
C GLN A 138 -2.44 -34.69 6.78
N GLU A 139 -2.73 -35.36 5.66
CA GLU A 139 -3.68 -36.47 5.61
C GLU A 139 -3.00 -37.86 5.71
N ASP A 140 -3.74 -38.86 6.19
CA ASP A 140 -3.29 -40.25 6.20
C ASP A 140 -3.31 -40.82 4.77
N LEU A 141 -2.12 -40.98 4.19
CA LEU A 141 -1.91 -41.48 2.81
C LEU A 141 -2.58 -42.84 2.53
N ARG A 142 -2.93 -43.63 3.56
CA ARG A 142 -3.64 -44.91 3.39
C ARG A 142 -5.14 -44.75 3.12
N ALA A 143 -5.73 -43.61 3.48
CA ALA A 143 -7.16 -43.35 3.40
C ALA A 143 -7.54 -42.35 2.28
N VAL A 144 -6.55 -41.81 1.57
CA VAL A 144 -6.72 -40.67 0.67
C VAL A 144 -6.59 -41.12 -0.79
N SER A 145 -7.55 -40.71 -1.62
CA SER A 145 -7.53 -40.96 -3.06
C SER A 145 -7.19 -39.68 -3.82
N GLU A 146 -6.62 -39.81 -5.02
CA GLU A 146 -6.39 -38.69 -5.96
C GLU A 146 -7.65 -37.84 -6.14
N LYS A 147 -8.83 -38.49 -6.18
CA LYS A 147 -10.13 -37.81 -6.30
C LYS A 147 -10.43 -36.92 -5.11
N ARG A 148 -10.13 -37.36 -3.88
CA ARG A 148 -10.32 -36.57 -2.65
C ARG A 148 -9.36 -35.40 -2.60
N LEU A 149 -8.08 -35.63 -2.87
CA LEU A 149 -7.07 -34.55 -2.93
C LEU A 149 -7.48 -33.46 -3.92
N ARG A 150 -7.85 -33.84 -5.14
CA ARG A 150 -8.30 -32.90 -6.17
C ARG A 150 -9.55 -32.12 -5.74
N SER A 151 -10.49 -32.77 -5.07
CA SER A 151 -11.70 -32.11 -4.55
C SER A 151 -11.36 -31.11 -3.44
N HIS A 152 -10.45 -31.47 -2.54
CA HIS A 152 -10.03 -30.61 -1.43
C HIS A 152 -9.25 -29.40 -1.97
N VAL A 153 -8.25 -29.63 -2.82
CA VAL A 153 -7.46 -28.57 -3.45
C VAL A 153 -8.35 -27.62 -4.25
N GLY A 154 -9.29 -28.15 -5.03
CA GLY A 154 -10.25 -27.33 -5.80
C GLY A 154 -11.18 -26.50 -4.91
N ALA A 155 -11.62 -27.05 -3.78
CA ALA A 155 -12.44 -26.31 -2.81
C ALA A 155 -11.64 -25.19 -2.11
N THR A 156 -10.40 -25.48 -1.68
CA THR A 156 -9.53 -24.50 -1.01
C THR A 156 -9.15 -23.34 -1.92
N LEU A 157 -8.85 -23.63 -3.19
CA LEU A 157 -8.42 -22.62 -4.16
C LEU A 157 -9.59 -22.00 -4.95
N HIS A 158 -10.83 -22.36 -4.63
CA HIS A 158 -12.04 -21.89 -5.34
C HIS A 158 -12.01 -22.10 -6.86
N ILE A 159 -11.49 -23.25 -7.29
CA ILE A 159 -11.38 -23.59 -8.71
C ILE A 159 -12.55 -24.50 -9.10
N GLU A 160 -13.44 -24.00 -9.95
CA GLU A 160 -14.64 -24.74 -10.40
C GLU A 160 -14.32 -25.96 -11.26
N LYS A 161 -13.28 -25.89 -12.10
CA LYS A 161 -12.90 -26.95 -13.04
C LYS A 161 -11.47 -27.44 -12.80
N MET A 162 -11.39 -28.67 -12.28
CA MET A 162 -10.12 -29.35 -11.97
C MET A 162 -9.50 -30.12 -13.14
N ASP A 163 -10.19 -30.21 -14.28
CA ASP A 163 -9.74 -31.01 -15.42
C ASP A 163 -8.35 -30.63 -15.94
N PRO A 164 -7.97 -29.34 -16.05
CA PRO A 164 -6.64 -28.94 -16.51
C PRO A 164 -5.52 -29.45 -15.59
N TYR A 165 -5.77 -29.49 -14.27
CA TYR A 165 -4.77 -29.85 -13.27
C TYR A 165 -4.74 -31.35 -12.95
N LYS A 166 -5.64 -32.16 -13.52
CA LYS A 166 -5.74 -33.59 -13.19
C LYS A 166 -4.44 -34.34 -13.50
N GLY A 167 -3.85 -34.11 -14.68
CA GLY A 167 -2.59 -34.72 -15.08
C GLY A 167 -1.44 -34.30 -14.16
N PHE A 168 -1.37 -33.00 -13.87
CA PHE A 168 -0.39 -32.42 -12.95
C PHE A 168 -0.49 -33.02 -11.53
N ILE A 169 -1.68 -33.04 -10.94
CA ILE A 169 -1.91 -33.58 -9.59
C ILE A 169 -1.52 -35.05 -9.52
N ARG A 170 -1.93 -35.86 -10.51
CA ARG A 170 -1.60 -37.28 -10.56
C ARG A 170 -0.09 -37.52 -10.56
N GLU A 171 0.63 -36.80 -11.42
CA GLU A 171 2.09 -36.93 -11.53
C GLU A 171 2.77 -36.55 -10.22
N ARG A 172 2.32 -35.47 -9.56
CA ARG A 172 2.88 -35.02 -8.27
C ARG A 172 2.57 -35.96 -7.12
N VAL A 173 1.36 -36.51 -7.05
CA VAL A 173 1.02 -37.54 -6.06
C VAL A 173 1.90 -38.77 -6.24
N LYS A 174 2.13 -39.21 -7.48
CA LYS A 174 3.01 -40.36 -7.76
C LYS A 174 4.44 -40.08 -7.28
N GLN A 175 5.01 -38.95 -7.66
CA GLN A 175 6.36 -38.56 -7.23
C GLN A 175 6.47 -38.46 -5.71
N TYR A 176 5.46 -37.90 -5.04
CA TYR A 176 5.45 -37.82 -3.58
C TYR A 176 5.42 -39.19 -2.91
N LEU A 177 4.69 -40.17 -3.46
CA LEU A 177 4.64 -41.53 -2.94
C LEU A 177 5.94 -42.31 -3.19
N GLU A 178 6.74 -41.91 -4.18
CA GLU A 178 8.05 -42.50 -4.47
C GLU A 178 9.14 -41.90 -3.56
N ASP A 179 9.19 -40.57 -3.48
CA ASP A 179 10.30 -39.85 -2.84
C ASP A 179 10.00 -39.42 -1.39
N PHE A 180 8.71 -39.38 -1.00
CA PHE A 180 8.23 -38.80 0.27
C PHE A 180 8.80 -37.40 0.56
N ALA A 181 9.09 -36.65 -0.51
CA ALA A 181 9.75 -35.35 -0.45
C ALA A 181 8.89 -34.27 -1.12
N VAL A 182 8.96 -33.06 -0.58
CA VAL A 182 8.34 -31.88 -1.19
C VAL A 182 9.43 -31.10 -1.93
N PRO A 183 9.31 -30.90 -3.25
CA PRO A 183 10.23 -30.04 -3.99
C PRO A 183 10.25 -28.62 -3.42
N SER A 184 11.41 -27.97 -3.40
CA SER A 184 11.60 -26.63 -2.82
C SER A 184 10.69 -25.55 -3.45
N GLU A 185 10.27 -25.75 -4.70
CA GLU A 185 9.32 -24.87 -5.40
C GLU A 185 7.92 -24.85 -4.76
N TYR A 186 7.52 -25.97 -4.12
CA TYR A 186 6.22 -26.12 -3.46
C TYR A 186 6.32 -26.09 -1.94
N ALA A 187 7.53 -25.98 -1.40
CA ALA A 187 7.71 -25.77 0.03
C ALA A 187 7.02 -24.47 0.44
N GLU A 188 6.41 -24.47 1.63
CA GLU A 188 5.93 -23.23 2.23
C GLU A 188 7.10 -22.25 2.27
N PRO A 189 6.97 -21.03 1.71
CA PRO A 189 8.02 -20.04 1.82
C PRO A 189 8.32 -19.87 3.31
N ALA A 190 9.62 -19.90 3.66
CA ALA A 190 10.06 -19.62 5.01
C ALA A 190 9.31 -18.36 5.49
N PRO A 191 8.68 -18.39 6.68
CA PRO A 191 7.84 -17.29 7.11
C PRO A 191 8.61 -15.99 6.91
N LEU A 192 8.03 -15.09 6.12
CA LEU A 192 8.57 -13.74 5.95
C LEU A 192 8.89 -13.23 7.35
N CYS A 193 10.04 -12.56 7.49
CA CYS A 193 10.69 -12.27 8.76
C CYS A 193 9.79 -11.55 9.80
N GLN A 194 8.61 -11.05 9.43
CA GLN A 194 7.46 -10.90 10.32
C GLN A 194 6.16 -11.20 9.53
N PRO A 195 5.19 -11.95 10.08
CA PRO A 195 3.89 -12.10 9.44
C PRO A 195 3.21 -10.72 9.35
N ALA A 196 2.63 -10.42 8.19
CA ALA A 196 1.86 -9.20 7.97
C ALA A 196 0.85 -8.99 9.11
N PRO A 197 0.76 -7.77 9.69
CA PRO A 197 -0.15 -7.52 10.81
C PRO A 197 -1.59 -7.79 10.36
N ARG A 198 -2.32 -8.56 11.17
CA ARG A 198 -3.72 -8.92 10.90
C ARG A 198 -4.63 -7.91 11.59
N VAL A 199 -5.52 -7.27 10.84
CA VAL A 199 -6.40 -6.22 11.36
C VAL A 199 -7.86 -6.54 11.02
N LEU A 200 -8.74 -6.38 12.00
CA LEU A 200 -10.18 -6.43 11.82
C LEU A 200 -10.75 -5.01 11.86
N VAL A 201 -11.43 -4.59 10.80
CA VAL A 201 -12.14 -3.31 10.73
C VAL A 201 -13.63 -3.57 10.92
N LEU A 202 -14.24 -2.90 11.90
CA LEU A 202 -15.67 -2.97 12.17
C LEU A 202 -16.37 -1.77 11.54
N GLY A 203 -17.31 -2.02 10.64
CA GLY A 203 -18.05 -1.04 9.85
C GLY A 203 -17.47 -0.82 8.46
N ALA A 204 -18.33 -0.89 7.43
CA ALA A 204 -18.04 -0.66 6.02
C ALA A 204 -18.56 0.71 5.52
N GLY A 205 -18.67 1.71 6.39
CA GLY A 205 -18.85 3.09 5.95
C GLY A 205 -17.56 3.70 5.37
N PRO A 206 -17.59 4.95 4.90
CA PRO A 206 -16.44 5.61 4.26
C PRO A 206 -15.16 5.58 5.11
N ALA A 207 -15.27 5.78 6.42
CA ALA A 207 -14.12 5.73 7.33
C ALA A 207 -13.52 4.32 7.45
N GLY A 208 -14.37 3.29 7.57
CA GLY A 208 -13.95 1.90 7.70
C GLY A 208 -13.35 1.35 6.41
N LEU A 209 -14.00 1.61 5.27
CA LEU A 209 -13.47 1.26 3.95
C LEU A 209 -12.13 1.94 3.67
N TRP A 210 -12.01 3.22 4.02
CA TRP A 210 -10.77 3.95 3.86
C TRP A 210 -9.66 3.40 4.76
N ALA A 211 -9.95 3.14 6.04
CA ALA A 211 -9.00 2.53 6.96
C ALA A 211 -8.55 1.14 6.47
N ALA A 212 -9.48 0.31 6.00
CA ALA A 212 -9.18 -1.01 5.47
C ALA A 212 -8.27 -0.94 4.24
N LEU A 213 -8.59 -0.04 3.29
CA LEU A 213 -7.78 0.18 2.11
C LEU A 213 -6.38 0.69 2.46
N HIS A 214 -6.29 1.68 3.36
CA HIS A 214 -5.03 2.28 3.79
C HIS A 214 -4.13 1.28 4.51
N LEU A 215 -4.68 0.47 5.41
CA LEU A 215 -3.95 -0.57 6.11
C LEU A 215 -3.48 -1.68 5.17
N ARG A 216 -4.30 -2.06 4.19
CA ARG A 216 -3.91 -3.03 3.15
C ARG A 216 -2.74 -2.51 2.31
N ARG A 217 -2.74 -1.22 1.95
CA ARG A 217 -1.59 -0.56 1.30
C ARG A 217 -0.32 -0.53 2.13
N GLN A 218 -0.44 -0.60 3.47
CA GLN A 218 0.70 -0.72 4.38
C GLN A 218 1.16 -2.18 4.58
N GLY A 219 0.56 -3.13 3.87
CA GLY A 219 0.91 -4.55 3.94
C GLY A 219 0.20 -5.31 5.05
N ALA A 220 -0.83 -4.75 5.68
CA ALA A 220 -1.65 -5.48 6.65
C ALA A 220 -2.62 -6.45 5.95
N LEU A 221 -2.89 -7.57 6.61
CA LEU A 221 -3.98 -8.48 6.25
C LEU A 221 -5.26 -7.99 6.91
N VAL A 222 -6.15 -7.39 6.13
CA VAL A 222 -7.37 -6.75 6.63
C VAL A 222 -8.60 -7.62 6.38
N ALA A 223 -9.36 -7.89 7.43
CA ALA A 223 -10.74 -8.35 7.35
C ALA A 223 -11.68 -7.20 7.74
N LEU A 224 -12.79 -7.05 7.02
CA LEU A 224 -13.78 -6.01 7.28
C LEU A 224 -15.14 -6.66 7.55
N LEU A 225 -15.80 -6.25 8.63
CA LEU A 225 -17.11 -6.74 9.03
C LEU A 225 -18.11 -5.58 9.04
N GLU A 226 -19.24 -5.76 8.38
CA GLU A 226 -20.38 -4.86 8.38
C GLU A 226 -21.60 -5.60 8.93
N ALA A 227 -22.43 -4.90 9.71
CA ALA A 227 -23.64 -5.48 10.26
C ALA A 227 -24.77 -5.53 9.23
N ARG A 228 -24.75 -4.64 8.24
CA ARG A 228 -25.68 -4.57 7.12
C ARG A 228 -25.25 -5.46 5.96
N ASP A 229 -26.18 -5.74 5.07
CA ASP A 229 -25.92 -6.48 3.82
C ASP A 229 -25.30 -5.61 2.71
N GLU A 230 -25.07 -4.32 2.98
CA GLU A 230 -24.49 -3.36 2.06
C GLU A 230 -23.45 -2.45 2.75
N PRO A 231 -22.39 -2.01 2.04
CA PRO A 231 -21.49 -0.97 2.55
C PRO A 231 -22.18 0.40 2.60
N GLY A 232 -21.63 1.30 3.42
CA GLY A 232 -22.14 2.66 3.60
C GLY A 232 -21.45 3.73 2.76
#